data_AF-A0A5E4NGT7-F1
#
_entry.id   AF-A0A5E4NGT7-F1
#
_cell.length_a   1.000
_cell.length_b   1.000
_cell.length_c   1.000
_cell.angle_alpha   90.00
_cell.angle_beta   90.00
_cell.angle_gamma   90.00
#
_symmetry.space_group_name_H-M   'P 1'
#
loop_
_entity.id
_entity.type
_entity.pdbx_description
1 polymer ?
#
loop_
_entity_poly.entity_id
_entity_poly.type
_entity_poly.pdbx_seq_one_letter_code
_entity_poly.pdbx_strand_id
1 'polypeptide(L)'
;MADLREQCVADKFCFLLGKTGAKTLEMLKTAYKGDTLEKTQVFEWFSRFKSGEMSIDDQARTGRPSTARTNENVEKIHKIILEDRRQTIEEVVDRSGVTWSSVQRILSEDLGMRRVASKFVPRLLTEQQKQGRVESCSSLKEEFQNDPNFFYEVITGDDSWCYGYDPETKQQSSHCTFKK
;
A
#
# COMPACT_ATOMS: atom_id res chain seq x y z
N MET A 1 16.73 -9.78 -30.73
CA MET A 1 15.59 -10.42 -30.05
C MET A 1 14.38 -9.55 -30.29
N ALA A 2 13.56 -9.92 -31.28
CA ALA A 2 12.28 -9.27 -31.48
C ALA A 2 11.38 -9.50 -30.25
N ASP A 3 10.70 -8.45 -29.78
CA ASP A 3 9.83 -8.55 -28.62
C ASP A 3 8.62 -9.45 -28.97
N LEU A 4 8.32 -10.42 -28.11
CA LEU A 4 7.22 -11.37 -28.30
C LEU A 4 5.89 -10.62 -28.44
N ARG A 5 5.75 -9.50 -27.73
CA ARG A 5 4.57 -8.63 -27.78
C ARG A 5 4.39 -7.96 -29.14
N GLU A 6 5.47 -7.51 -29.78
CA GLU A 6 5.43 -6.92 -31.12
C GLU A 6 4.92 -7.91 -32.16
N GLN A 7 5.34 -9.17 -32.08
CA GLN A 7 4.89 -10.21 -32.99
C GLN A 7 3.41 -10.58 -32.78
N CYS A 8 2.93 -10.57 -31.53
CA CYS A 8 1.50 -10.75 -31.23
C CYS A 8 0.64 -9.60 -31.79
N VAL A 9 1.16 -8.37 -31.78
CA VAL A 9 0.51 -7.21 -32.43
C VAL A 9 0.44 -7.40 -33.94
N ALA A 10 1.54 -7.83 -34.56
CA ALA A 10 1.59 -8.08 -36.00
C ALA A 10 0.65 -9.24 -36.42
N ASP A 11 0.53 -10.27 -35.58
CA ASP A 11 -0.40 -11.38 -35.78
C ASP A 11 -1.86 -10.92 -35.73
N LYS A 12 -2.21 -10.12 -34.71
CA LYS A 12 -3.52 -9.47 -34.58
C LYS A 12 -3.84 -8.55 -35.76
N PHE A 13 -2.87 -7.78 -36.22
CA PHE A 13 -3.03 -6.93 -37.41
C PHE A 13 -3.36 -7.76 -38.66
N CYS A 14 -2.65 -8.87 -38.89
CA CYS A 14 -2.92 -9.75 -40.03
C CYS A 14 -4.27 -10.45 -39.91
N PHE A 15 -4.70 -10.82 -38.70
CA PHE A 15 -6.05 -11.34 -38.44
C PHE A 15 -7.13 -10.32 -38.80
N LEU A 16 -6.98 -9.05 -38.38
CA LEU A 16 -7.92 -7.97 -38.70
C LEU A 16 -7.98 -7.66 -40.20
N LEU A 17 -6.88 -7.86 -40.93
CA LEU A 17 -6.83 -7.78 -42.40
C LEU A 17 -7.45 -8.99 -43.11
N GLY A 18 -8.01 -9.96 -42.39
CA GLY A 18 -8.62 -11.16 -42.95
C GLY A 18 -7.62 -12.12 -43.57
N LYS A 19 -6.34 -12.07 -43.17
CA LYS A 19 -5.34 -13.05 -43.62
C LYS A 19 -5.54 -14.38 -42.89
N THR A 20 -5.14 -15.49 -43.52
CA THR A 20 -5.13 -16.80 -42.89
C THR A 20 -3.88 -16.96 -42.01
N GLY A 21 -3.96 -17.72 -40.92
CA GLY A 21 -2.81 -17.95 -40.02
C GLY A 21 -1.57 -18.49 -40.74
N ALA A 22 -1.73 -19.29 -41.80
CA ALA A 22 -0.63 -19.76 -42.63
C ALA A 22 0.09 -18.61 -43.36
N LYS A 23 -0.67 -17.67 -43.94
CA LYS A 23 -0.13 -16.49 -44.63
C LYS A 23 0.50 -15.51 -43.63
N THR A 24 -0.10 -15.37 -42.45
CA THR A 24 0.48 -14.57 -41.37
C THR A 24 1.80 -15.14 -40.90
N LEU A 25 1.91 -16.46 -40.73
CA LEU A 25 3.17 -17.11 -40.36
C LEU A 25 4.28 -16.87 -41.40
N GLU A 26 3.97 -16.90 -42.69
CA GLU A 26 4.93 -16.57 -43.75
C GLU A 26 5.37 -15.10 -43.68
N MET A 27 4.44 -14.17 -43.45
CA MET A 27 4.74 -12.74 -43.28
C MET A 27 5.62 -12.50 -42.05
N LEU A 28 5.30 -13.15 -40.92
CA LEU A 28 6.08 -13.08 -39.69
C LEU A 28 7.48 -13.69 -39.86
N LYS A 29 7.62 -14.83 -40.56
CA LYS A 29 8.94 -15.42 -40.88
C LYS A 29 9.77 -14.53 -41.79
N THR A 30 9.13 -13.84 -42.73
CA THR A 30 9.82 -12.90 -43.63
C THR A 30 10.34 -11.68 -42.86
N ALA A 31 9.52 -11.14 -41.95
CA ALA A 31 9.85 -9.96 -41.16
C ALA A 31 10.86 -10.24 -40.04
N TYR A 32 10.64 -11.31 -39.25
CA TYR A 32 11.36 -11.60 -38.01
C TYR A 32 12.40 -12.74 -38.12
N LYS A 33 12.43 -13.45 -39.27
CA LYS A 33 13.43 -14.47 -39.61
C LYS A 33 13.54 -15.58 -38.55
N GLY A 34 14.67 -15.65 -37.85
CA GLY A 34 14.96 -16.69 -36.85
C GLY A 34 14.32 -16.44 -35.49
N ASP A 35 13.87 -15.22 -35.23
CA ASP A 35 13.25 -14.82 -33.96
C ASP A 35 11.71 -14.91 -34.03
N THR A 36 11.14 -15.57 -35.04
CA THR A 36 9.68 -15.62 -35.26
C THR A 36 8.96 -16.54 -34.28
N LEU A 37 7.74 -16.17 -33.90
CA LEU A 37 6.80 -17.03 -33.16
C LEU A 37 6.68 -18.42 -33.79
N GLU A 38 6.56 -19.44 -32.94
CA GLU A 38 6.32 -20.79 -33.41
C GLU A 38 4.94 -20.90 -34.10
N LYS A 39 4.83 -21.84 -35.03
CA LYS A 39 3.57 -22.12 -35.74
C LYS A 39 2.41 -22.31 -34.77
N THR A 40 2.60 -23.07 -33.71
CA THR A 40 1.61 -23.32 -32.65
C THR A 40 1.09 -22.02 -32.04
N GLN A 41 1.98 -21.12 -31.64
CA GLN A 41 1.63 -19.84 -31.03
C GLN A 41 0.79 -18.95 -31.97
N VAL A 42 1.16 -18.88 -33.26
CA VAL A 42 0.39 -18.13 -34.27
C VAL A 42 -1.03 -18.68 -34.41
N PHE A 43 -1.20 -20.00 -34.47
CA PHE A 43 -2.54 -20.60 -34.59
C PHE A 43 -3.36 -20.50 -33.29
N GLU A 44 -2.72 -20.52 -32.12
CA GLU A 44 -3.37 -20.25 -30.83
C GLU A 44 -3.91 -18.82 -30.76
N TRP A 45 -3.10 -17.82 -31.14
CA TRP A 45 -3.54 -16.42 -31.21
C TRP A 45 -4.70 -16.23 -32.19
N PHE A 46 -4.62 -16.81 -33.38
CA PHE A 46 -5.72 -16.83 -34.34
C PHE A 46 -7.00 -17.47 -33.78
N SER A 47 -6.87 -18.49 -32.94
CA SER A 47 -8.02 -19.15 -32.31
C SER A 47 -8.65 -18.25 -31.24
N ARG A 48 -7.84 -17.56 -30.43
CA ARG A 48 -8.28 -16.55 -29.45
C ARG A 48 -9.01 -15.39 -30.12
N PHE A 49 -8.47 -14.87 -31.22
CA PHE A 49 -9.10 -13.78 -31.96
C PHE A 49 -10.44 -14.20 -32.59
N LYS A 50 -10.54 -15.46 -33.08
CA LYS A 50 -11.82 -16.02 -33.55
C LYS A 50 -12.85 -16.18 -32.44
N SER A 51 -12.44 -16.49 -31.21
CA SER A 51 -13.34 -16.55 -30.05
C SER A 51 -13.69 -15.16 -29.49
N GLY A 52 -13.22 -14.08 -30.11
CA GLY A 52 -13.53 -12.69 -29.72
C GLY A 52 -12.57 -12.10 -28.68
N GLU A 53 -11.54 -12.84 -28.24
CA GLU A 53 -10.55 -12.36 -27.29
C GLU A 53 -9.45 -11.60 -28.04
N MET A 54 -9.62 -10.28 -28.17
CA MET A 54 -8.69 -9.41 -28.91
C MET A 54 -7.57 -8.83 -28.04
N SER A 55 -7.48 -9.18 -26.76
CA SER A 55 -6.39 -8.73 -25.89
C SER A 55 -5.08 -9.42 -26.28
N ILE A 56 -3.99 -8.67 -26.31
CA ILE A 56 -2.62 -9.20 -26.50
C ILE A 56 -1.87 -9.32 -25.18
N ASP A 57 -2.42 -8.76 -24.11
CA ASP A 57 -1.77 -8.77 -22.81
C ASP A 57 -2.00 -10.13 -22.14
N ASP A 58 -1.00 -10.59 -21.38
CA ASP A 58 -1.08 -11.82 -20.60
C ASP A 58 -2.28 -11.75 -19.65
N GLN A 59 -3.11 -12.80 -19.67
CA GLN A 59 -4.15 -12.96 -18.68
C GLN A 59 -3.54 -13.06 -17.27
N ALA A 60 -4.32 -12.63 -16.27
CA ALA A 60 -3.91 -12.73 -14.88
C ALA A 60 -3.50 -14.16 -14.57
N ARG A 61 -2.20 -14.38 -14.34
CA ARG A 61 -1.69 -15.70 -14.00
C ARG A 61 -2.19 -16.04 -12.59
N THR A 62 -2.85 -17.18 -12.46
CA THR A 62 -3.12 -17.78 -11.15
C THR A 62 -1.78 -18.25 -10.59
N GLY A 63 -1.08 -17.34 -9.89
CA GLY A 63 0.13 -17.67 -9.15
C GLY A 63 -0.14 -18.77 -8.12
N ARG A 64 0.92 -19.26 -7.47
CA ARG A 64 0.77 -20.20 -6.36
C ARG A 64 -0.11 -19.56 -5.27
N PRO A 65 -1.23 -20.18 -4.88
CA PRO A 65 -2.04 -19.68 -3.78
C PRO A 65 -1.16 -19.57 -2.53
N SER A 66 -1.15 -18.40 -1.90
CA SER A 66 -0.47 -18.26 -0.61
C SER A 66 -1.27 -19.05 0.42
N THR A 67 -0.69 -20.11 0.96
CA THR A 67 -1.31 -20.90 2.02
C THR A 67 -1.46 -20.13 3.33
N ALA A 68 -0.69 -19.04 3.50
CA ALA A 68 -0.68 -18.24 4.72
C ALA A 68 -1.54 -16.97 4.62
N ARG A 69 -1.77 -16.42 3.42
CA ARG A 69 -2.59 -15.20 3.19
C ARG A 69 -4.01 -15.57 2.73
N THR A 70 -4.65 -16.47 3.45
CA THR A 70 -6.07 -16.78 3.26
C THR A 70 -6.93 -15.69 3.90
N ASN A 71 -8.16 -15.51 3.41
CA ASN A 71 -9.10 -14.53 4.00
C ASN A 71 -9.32 -14.78 5.50
N GLU A 72 -9.38 -16.04 5.91
CA GLU A 72 -9.50 -16.45 7.32
C GLU A 72 -8.34 -15.93 8.18
N ASN A 73 -7.10 -16.05 7.70
CA ASN A 73 -5.93 -15.54 8.42
C ASN A 73 -5.89 -14.01 8.45
N VAL A 74 -6.31 -13.36 7.36
CA VAL A 74 -6.42 -11.89 7.29
C VAL A 74 -7.42 -11.38 8.33
N GLU A 75 -8.62 -11.97 8.39
CA GLU A 75 -9.64 -11.61 9.39
C GLU A 75 -9.18 -11.89 10.82
N LYS A 76 -8.52 -13.04 11.04
CA LYS A 76 -7.97 -13.41 12.36
C LYS A 76 -6.94 -12.38 12.84
N ILE A 77 -5.98 -12.01 11.99
CA ILE A 77 -4.95 -11.00 12.31
C ILE A 77 -5.60 -9.64 12.52
N HIS A 78 -6.56 -9.25 11.68
CA HIS A 78 -7.29 -7.99 11.84
C HIS A 78 -7.97 -7.89 13.20
N LYS A 79 -8.62 -8.97 13.67
CA LYS A 79 -9.24 -9.03 14.99
C LYS A 79 -8.22 -8.88 16.12
N ILE A 80 -7.09 -9.58 16.05
CA ILE A 80 -6.01 -9.51 17.06
C ILE A 80 -5.49 -8.06 17.21
N ILE A 81 -5.33 -7.34 16.10
CA ILE A 81 -4.88 -5.94 16.09
C ILE A 81 -5.96 -4.97 16.60
N LEU A 82 -7.24 -5.24 16.32
CA LEU A 82 -8.33 -4.41 16.84
C LEU A 82 -8.46 -4.50 18.36
N GLU A 83 -8.15 -5.65 18.96
CA GLU A 83 -8.12 -5.82 20.41
C GLU A 83 -7.00 -4.99 21.06
N ASP A 84 -5.79 -5.02 20.49
CA ASP A 84 -4.69 -4.13 20.90
C ASP A 84 -3.78 -3.79 19.72
N ARG A 85 -3.80 -2.51 19.35
CA ARG A 85 -3.03 -1.95 18.23
C ARG A 85 -1.54 -1.79 18.55
N ARG A 86 -1.11 -2.05 19.79
CA ARG A 86 0.29 -1.94 20.22
C ARG A 86 1.04 -3.26 20.16
N GLN A 87 0.37 -4.37 19.83
CA GLN A 87 1.01 -5.67 19.70
C GLN A 87 2.12 -5.64 18.63
N THR A 88 3.20 -6.33 18.97
CA THR A 88 4.32 -6.63 18.09
C THR A 88 3.94 -7.70 17.06
N ILE A 89 4.71 -7.80 15.98
CA ILE A 89 4.44 -8.84 14.97
C ILE A 89 4.66 -10.22 15.60
N GLU A 90 5.64 -10.35 16.49
CA GLU A 90 5.95 -11.57 17.25
C GLU A 90 4.74 -12.04 18.07
N GLU A 91 4.10 -11.15 18.84
CA GLU A 91 2.90 -11.50 19.61
C GLU A 91 1.73 -11.91 18.71
N VAL A 92 1.58 -11.24 17.56
CA VAL A 92 0.54 -11.60 16.57
C VAL A 92 0.82 -12.97 15.94
N VAL A 93 2.09 -13.30 15.68
CA VAL A 93 2.51 -14.63 15.20
C VAL A 93 2.12 -15.70 16.20
N ASP A 94 2.45 -15.51 17.47
CA ASP A 94 2.17 -16.48 18.54
C ASP A 94 0.66 -16.73 18.70
N ARG A 95 -0.16 -15.68 18.58
CA ARG A 95 -1.61 -15.77 18.68
C ARG A 95 -2.28 -16.32 17.41
N SER A 96 -1.74 -15.99 16.24
CA SER A 96 -2.34 -16.37 14.95
C SER A 96 -1.88 -17.74 14.45
N GLY A 97 -0.68 -18.18 14.80
CA GLY A 97 -0.01 -19.34 14.21
C GLY A 97 0.48 -19.10 12.78
N VAL A 98 0.41 -17.85 12.30
CA VAL A 98 0.84 -17.46 10.95
C VAL A 98 2.30 -17.03 11.01
N THR A 99 3.08 -17.40 9.99
CA THR A 99 4.49 -17.02 9.92
C THR A 99 4.69 -15.50 9.96
N TRP A 100 5.77 -15.06 10.59
CA TRP A 100 6.11 -13.64 10.77
C TRP A 100 6.07 -12.84 9.46
N SER A 101 6.65 -13.38 8.38
CA SER A 101 6.67 -12.72 7.07
C SER A 101 5.27 -12.58 6.47
N SER A 102 4.39 -13.54 6.71
CA SER A 102 3.01 -13.48 6.25
C SER A 102 2.20 -12.48 7.08
N VAL A 103 2.38 -12.44 8.40
CA VAL A 103 1.76 -11.40 9.26
C VAL A 103 2.20 -10.01 8.80
N GLN A 104 3.49 -9.79 8.58
CA GLN A 104 4.01 -8.51 8.10
C GLN A 104 3.32 -8.09 6.79
N ARG A 105 3.26 -9.00 5.80
CA ARG A 105 2.61 -8.73 4.51
C ARG A 105 1.11 -8.50 4.65
N ILE A 106 0.43 -9.26 5.50
CA ILE A 106 -1.01 -9.08 5.75
C ILE A 106 -1.27 -7.70 6.33
N LEU A 107 -0.47 -7.27 7.30
CA LEU A 107 -0.59 -5.93 7.87
C LEU A 107 -0.37 -4.84 6.81
N SER A 108 0.70 -4.93 6.00
CA SER A 108 1.06 -3.86 5.07
C SER A 108 0.29 -3.87 3.74
N GLU A 109 0.13 -5.04 3.11
CA GLU A 109 -0.44 -5.20 1.76
C GLU A 109 -1.95 -5.45 1.78
N ASP A 110 -2.43 -6.33 2.67
CA ASP A 110 -3.85 -6.72 2.70
C ASP A 110 -4.70 -5.75 3.53
N LEU A 111 -4.19 -5.30 4.69
CA LEU A 111 -4.88 -4.39 5.59
C LEU A 111 -4.46 -2.93 5.44
N GLY A 112 -3.42 -2.64 4.64
CA GLY A 112 -2.93 -1.27 4.41
C GLY A 112 -2.43 -0.55 5.68
N MET A 113 -2.06 -1.31 6.71
CA MET A 113 -1.60 -0.78 7.99
C MET A 113 -0.12 -0.41 7.96
N ARG A 114 0.22 0.66 8.67
CA ARG A 114 1.59 1.11 8.91
C ARG A 114 1.80 1.32 10.40
N ARG A 115 3.01 1.02 10.87
CA ARG A 115 3.42 1.35 12.24
C ARG A 115 3.57 2.86 12.37
N VAL A 116 2.94 3.42 13.39
CA VAL A 116 3.01 4.86 13.73
C VAL A 116 3.53 4.98 15.15
N ALA A 117 4.46 5.90 15.39
CA ALA A 117 4.95 6.17 16.74
C ALA A 117 3.82 6.76 17.60
N SER A 118 3.71 6.29 18.84
CA SER A 118 2.78 6.88 19.81
C SER A 118 3.18 8.33 20.08
N LYS A 119 2.21 9.23 20.17
CA LYS A 119 2.42 10.62 20.58
C LYS A 119 2.37 10.71 22.09
N PHE A 120 3.31 11.46 22.69
CA PHE A 120 3.27 11.74 24.11
C PHE A 120 2.07 12.65 24.42
N VAL A 121 1.25 12.26 25.39
CA VAL A 121 0.12 13.06 25.86
C VAL A 121 0.50 13.57 27.25
N PRO A 122 0.57 14.90 27.47
CA PRO A 122 1.11 15.47 28.71
C PRO A 122 0.41 15.01 29.99
N ARG A 123 -0.90 14.73 29.93
CA ARG A 123 -1.71 14.33 31.10
C ARG A 123 -2.79 13.34 30.70
N LEU A 124 -3.11 12.43 31.61
CA LEU A 124 -4.32 11.61 31.54
C LEU A 124 -5.48 12.42 32.13
N LEU A 125 -6.46 12.76 31.29
CA LEU A 125 -7.61 13.57 31.69
C LEU A 125 -8.74 12.68 32.22
N THR A 126 -9.43 13.16 33.26
CA THR A 126 -10.69 12.56 33.72
C THR A 126 -11.83 12.84 32.73
N GLU A 127 -12.91 12.06 32.76
CA GLU A 127 -14.07 12.30 31.89
C GLU A 127 -14.67 13.69 32.09
N GLN A 128 -14.76 14.17 33.33
CA GLN A 128 -15.23 15.52 33.64
C GLN A 128 -14.32 16.60 33.02
N GLN A 129 -12.99 16.43 33.08
CA GLN A 129 -12.04 17.35 32.45
C GLN A 129 -12.15 17.35 30.92
N LYS A 130 -12.38 16.19 30.30
CA LYS A 130 -12.61 16.09 28.85
C LYS A 130 -13.88 16.83 28.46
N GLN A 131 -14.97 16.61 29.19
CA GLN A 131 -16.25 17.24 28.92
C GLN A 131 -16.15 18.77 29.07
N GLY A 132 -15.58 19.26 30.16
CA GLY A 132 -15.39 20.70 30.35
C GLY A 132 -14.53 21.34 29.25
N ARG A 133 -13.49 20.65 28.77
CA ARG A 133 -12.70 21.14 27.62
C ARG A 133 -13.52 21.21 26.33
N VAL A 134 -14.35 20.21 26.04
CA VAL A 134 -15.21 20.22 24.84
C VAL A 134 -16.22 21.37 24.92
N GLU A 135 -16.83 21.59 26.08
CA GLU A 135 -17.76 22.70 26.31
C GLU A 135 -17.08 24.04 26.12
N SER A 136 -15.95 24.29 26.80
CA SER A 136 -15.20 25.55 26.64
C SER A 136 -14.77 25.80 25.20
N CYS A 137 -14.25 24.77 24.50
CA CYS A 137 -13.88 24.92 23.09
C CYS A 137 -15.08 25.17 22.18
N SER A 138 -16.25 24.60 22.49
CA SER A 138 -17.47 24.81 21.69
C SER A 138 -17.99 26.23 21.86
N SER A 139 -18.04 26.74 23.09
CA SER A 139 -18.42 28.13 23.36
C SER A 139 -17.47 29.14 22.70
N LEU A 140 -16.15 28.93 22.84
CA LEU A 140 -15.15 29.78 22.18
C LEU A 140 -15.28 29.76 20.65
N LYS A 141 -15.63 28.59 20.08
CA LYS A 141 -15.85 28.46 18.64
C LYS A 141 -17.09 29.24 18.19
N GLU A 142 -18.16 29.23 18.97
CA GLU A 142 -19.38 29.98 18.68
C GLU A 142 -19.13 31.50 18.75
N GLU A 143 -18.42 31.97 19.79
CA GLU A 143 -18.02 33.38 19.92
C GLU A 143 -17.18 33.82 18.72
N PHE A 144 -16.19 33.02 18.32
CA PHE A 144 -15.37 33.29 17.14
C PHE A 144 -16.19 33.36 15.84
N GLN A 145 -17.26 32.56 15.71
CA GLN A 145 -18.13 32.60 14.53
C GLN A 145 -19.03 33.83 14.51
N ASN A 146 -19.41 34.33 15.68
CA ASN A 146 -20.30 35.48 15.82
C ASN A 146 -19.56 36.82 15.72
N ASP A 147 -18.29 36.88 16.12
CA ASP A 147 -17.46 38.08 16.02
C ASP A 147 -16.22 37.86 15.13
N PRO A 148 -16.19 38.48 13.92
CA PRO A 148 -15.03 38.46 13.03
C PRO A 148 -13.76 39.07 13.64
N ASN A 149 -13.88 39.92 14.67
CA ASN A 149 -12.76 40.61 15.30
C ASN A 149 -12.26 39.94 16.59
N PHE A 150 -12.85 38.82 17.00
CA PHE A 150 -12.59 38.14 18.26
C PHE A 150 -11.09 38.00 18.59
N PHE A 151 -10.26 37.61 17.61
CA PHE A 151 -8.82 37.41 17.85
C PHE A 151 -8.02 38.71 18.07
N TYR A 152 -8.51 39.88 17.66
CA TYR A 152 -7.81 41.14 17.89
C TYR A 152 -7.86 41.58 19.36
N GLU A 153 -8.83 41.07 20.13
CA GLU A 153 -9.00 41.39 21.55
C GLU A 153 -8.30 40.38 22.47
N VAL A 154 -7.87 39.24 21.93
CA VAL A 154 -7.24 38.16 22.70
C VAL A 154 -5.74 38.42 22.87
N ILE A 155 -5.32 38.61 24.12
CA ILE A 155 -3.91 38.63 24.52
C ILE A 155 -3.64 37.39 25.36
N THR A 156 -2.66 36.57 24.98
CA THR A 156 -2.26 35.37 25.73
C THR A 156 -0.81 35.46 26.18
N GLY A 157 -0.49 34.77 27.28
CA GLY A 157 0.87 34.63 27.80
C GLY A 157 0.98 33.32 28.56
N ASP A 158 2.15 32.68 28.44
CA ASP A 158 2.52 31.47 29.20
C ASP A 158 4.02 31.52 29.49
N ASP A 159 4.42 30.90 30.59
CA ASP A 159 5.82 30.89 31.02
C ASP A 159 6.48 29.59 30.55
N SER A 160 7.50 29.73 29.72
CA SER A 160 8.31 28.61 29.25
C SER A 160 9.69 28.63 29.91
N TRP A 161 10.15 27.46 30.36
CA TRP A 161 11.51 27.30 30.86
C TRP A 161 12.51 27.28 29.71
N CYS A 162 13.52 28.14 29.80
CA CYS A 162 14.68 28.14 28.90
C CYS A 162 15.88 27.56 29.65
N TYR A 163 16.65 26.69 28.98
CA TYR A 163 17.92 26.24 29.53
C TYR A 163 18.91 27.40 29.59
N GLY A 164 19.68 27.52 30.68
CA GLY A 164 20.73 28.52 30.84
C GLY A 164 22.03 28.21 30.07
N TYR A 165 22.00 27.19 29.22
CA TYR A 165 23.08 26.74 28.36
C TYR A 165 22.48 26.15 27.09
N ASP A 166 23.28 26.01 26.03
CA ASP A 166 22.85 25.36 24.80
C ASP A 166 22.87 23.83 24.97
N PRO A 167 21.71 23.14 25.03
CA PRO A 167 21.71 21.69 25.15
C PRO A 167 22.24 21.06 23.86
N GLU A 168 23.09 20.03 24.01
CA GLU A 168 23.52 19.23 22.87
C GLU A 168 22.29 18.63 22.15
N THR A 169 22.29 18.74 20.83
CA THR A 169 21.29 18.06 20.01
C THR A 169 21.37 16.54 20.19
N LYS A 170 20.29 15.82 19.85
CA LYS A 170 20.29 14.34 19.85
C LYS A 170 21.42 13.72 19.03
N GLN A 171 21.91 14.44 18.01
CA GLN A 171 23.02 13.99 17.18
C GLN A 171 24.38 14.23 17.87
N GLN A 172 24.55 15.39 18.52
CA GLN A 172 25.77 15.72 19.28
C GLN A 172 25.98 14.83 20.50
N SER A 173 24.90 14.49 21.21
CA SER A 173 24.93 13.63 22.39
C SER A 173 24.96 12.13 22.08
N SER A 174 25.00 11.74 20.80
CA SER A 174 25.03 10.32 20.41
C SER A 174 26.45 9.75 20.58
N HIS A 175 26.57 8.68 21.37
CA HIS A 175 27.83 7.95 21.52
C HIS A 175 27.63 6.44 21.32
N CYS A 176 28.61 5.79 20.69
CA CYS A 176 28.60 4.34 20.54
C CYS A 176 28.87 3.66 21.88
N THR A 177 28.01 2.71 22.26
CA THR A 177 28.20 1.82 23.41
C THR A 177 28.55 0.41 22.94
N PHE A 178 29.33 -0.33 23.73
CA PHE A 178 29.52 -1.76 23.50
C PHE A 178 28.19 -2.48 23.71
N LYS A 179 27.83 -3.38 22.78
CA LYS A 179 26.72 -4.32 23.01
C LYS A 179 27.10 -5.23 24.18
N LYS A 180 26.30 -5.18 25.26
CA LYS A 180 26.31 -6.22 26.30
C LYS A 180 25.80 -7.54 25.75
#